data_AF-A0A0S2FCN7-F1
#
_entry.id   AF-A0A0S2FCN7-F1
#
_cell.length_a   1.000
_cell.length_b   1.000
_cell.length_c   1.000
_cell.angle_alpha   90.00
_cell.angle_beta   90.00
_cell.angle_gamma   90.00
#
_symmetry.space_group_name_H-M   'P 1'
#
loop_
_entity.id
_entity.type
_entity.pdbx_description
1 polymer ?
#
loop_
_entity_poly.entity_id
_entity_poly.type
_entity_poly.pdbx_seq_one_letter_code
_entity_poly.pdbx_strand_id
1 'polypeptide(L)' 'MTKSFIDEIGAERAQALVKEKVAEAIAEADALGLPQVVKIDGVWCRQYPDGRVEPVEGGQ' A
#
# COMPACT_ATOMS: atom_id res chain seq x y z
N MET A 1 8.13 -27.43 -11.58
CA MET A 1 7.53 -26.18 -11.08
C MET A 1 8.45 -25.63 -10.02
N THR A 2 8.96 -24.42 -10.19
CA THR A 2 9.71 -23.74 -9.12
C THR A 2 8.71 -23.41 -8.02
N LYS A 3 8.96 -23.86 -6.80
CA LYS A 3 8.14 -23.44 -5.65
C LYS A 3 8.33 -21.94 -5.48
N SER A 4 7.24 -21.21 -5.24
CA SER A 4 7.35 -19.79 -4.95
C SER A 4 8.15 -19.61 -3.67
N PHE A 5 8.93 -18.54 -3.56
CA PHE A 5 9.56 -18.16 -2.29
C PHE A 5 8.52 -18.09 -1.14
N ILE A 6 7.28 -17.67 -1.46
CA ILE A 6 6.15 -17.68 -0.51
C ILE A 6 5.83 -19.10 -0.04
N ASP A 7 5.87 -20.09 -0.94
CA ASP A 7 5.62 -21.50 -0.61
C ASP A 7 6.75 -22.08 0.26
N GLU A 8 7.96 -21.55 0.15
CA GLU A 8 9.13 -21.97 0.94
C GLU A 8 9.11 -21.40 2.36
N ILE A 9 8.70 -20.15 2.52
CA ILE A 9 8.68 -19.47 3.83
C ILE A 9 7.34 -19.58 4.57
N GLY A 10 6.28 -19.98 3.88
CA GLY A 10 4.91 -20.06 4.37
C GLY A 10 4.16 -18.72 4.29
N ALA A 11 2.86 -18.80 4.01
CA ALA A 11 2.00 -17.63 3.79
C ALA A 11 1.96 -16.67 4.98
N GLU A 12 1.91 -17.18 6.22
CA GLU A 12 1.89 -16.35 7.43
C GLU A 12 3.16 -15.51 7.57
N ARG A 13 4.32 -16.11 7.34
CA ARG A 13 5.61 -15.41 7.41
C ARG A 13 5.75 -14.40 6.27
N ALA A 14 5.31 -14.76 5.07
CA ALA A 14 5.28 -13.84 3.94
C ALA A 14 4.40 -12.62 4.24
N GLN A 15 3.21 -12.83 4.81
CA GLN A 15 2.31 -11.74 5.21
C GLN A 15 2.90 -10.85 6.31
N ALA A 16 3.58 -11.44 7.30
CA ALA A 16 4.25 -10.67 8.34
C ALA A 16 5.35 -9.75 7.77
N LEU A 17 6.19 -10.28 6.88
CA LEU A 17 7.24 -9.51 6.21
C LEU A 17 6.66 -8.39 5.33
N VAL A 18 5.60 -8.69 4.56
CA VAL A 18 4.91 -7.69 3.75
C VAL A 18 4.31 -6.60 4.63
N LYS A 19 3.67 -6.95 5.75
CA LYS A 19 3.06 -5.99 6.66
C LYS A 19 4.09 -5.00 7.23
N GLU A 20 5.24 -5.50 7.67
CA GLU A 20 6.34 -4.67 8.16
C GLU A 20 6.84 -3.70 7.08
N LYS A 21 7.11 -4.22 5.87
CA LYS A 21 7.63 -3.40 4.77
C LYS A 21 6.62 -2.40 4.21
N VAL A 22 5.33 -2.76 4.21
CA VAL A 22 4.25 -1.84 3.84
C VAL A 22 4.14 -0.71 4.88
N ALA A 23 4.26 -1.00 6.17
CA ALA A 23 4.25 0.04 7.21
C ALA A 23 5.43 1.01 7.06
N GLU A 24 6.64 0.52 6.79
CA GLU A 24 7.81 1.34 6.49
C GLU A 24 7.56 2.24 5.26
N ALA A 25 7.06 1.67 4.15
CA ALA A 25 6.79 2.42 2.93
C ALA A 25 5.71 3.51 3.12
N ILE A 26 4.68 3.24 3.93
CA ILE A 26 3.66 4.22 4.27
C ILE A 26 4.26 5.38 5.08
N ALA A 27 5.11 5.08 6.07
CA ALA A 27 5.77 6.10 6.88
C ALA A 27 6.74 6.96 6.03
N GLU A 28 7.47 6.35 5.11
CA GLU A 28 8.35 7.07 4.18
C GLU A 28 7.55 7.97 3.22
N ALA A 29 6.46 7.47 2.66
CA ALA A 29 5.58 8.26 1.79
C ALA A 29 5.00 9.48 2.52
N ASP A 30 4.57 9.31 3.77
CA ASP A 30 4.10 10.40 4.62
C ASP A 30 5.19 11.46 4.88
N ALA A 31 6.40 11.02 5.24
CA ALA A 31 7.55 11.90 5.45
C ALA A 31 7.95 12.69 4.18
N LEU A 32 7.71 12.12 3.00
CA LEU A 32 7.96 12.75 1.70
C LEU A 32 6.78 13.63 1.21
N GLY A 33 5.68 13.71 1.96
CA GLY A 33 4.50 14.47 1.56
C GLY A 33 3.69 13.82 0.44
N LEU A 34 3.90 12.53 0.18
CA LEU A 34 3.25 11.81 -0.92
C LEU A 34 1.84 11.35 -0.52
N PRO A 35 0.88 11.36 -1.47
CA PRO A 35 -0.46 10.87 -1.20
C PRO A 35 -0.50 9.35 -1.08
N GLN A 36 -1.34 8.87 -0.16
CA GLN A 36 -1.70 7.46 -0.05
C GLN A 36 -2.92 7.16 -0.92
N VAL A 37 -2.94 5.99 -1.58
CA VAL A 37 -4.12 5.53 -2.31
C VAL A 37 -5.02 4.75 -1.35
N VAL A 38 -6.19 5.31 -1.07
CA VAL A 38 -7.19 4.76 -0.14
C VAL A 38 -8.54 4.59 -0.84
N LYS A 39 -9.41 3.74 -0.30
CA LYS A 39 -10.77 3.56 -0.82
C LYS A 39 -11.77 4.18 0.16
N ILE A 40 -12.47 5.23 -0.26
CA ILE A 40 -13.46 5.96 0.54
C ILE A 40 -14.82 5.81 -0.14
N ASP A 41 -15.81 5.26 0.58
CA ASP A 41 -17.16 5.01 0.06
C ASP A 41 -17.19 4.27 -1.30
N GLY A 42 -16.25 3.35 -1.49
CA GLY A 42 -16.13 2.57 -2.73
C GLY A 42 -15.33 3.23 -3.85
N VAL A 43 -14.94 4.50 -3.71
CA VAL A 43 -14.15 5.27 -4.69
C VAL A 43 -12.68 5.25 -4.29
N TRP A 44 -11.80 5.02 -5.26
CA TRP A 44 -10.35 5.15 -5.05
C TRP A 44 -9.97 6.62 -5.02
N CYS A 45 -9.27 7.04 -3.96
CA CYS A 45 -8.84 8.40 -3.73
C CYS A 45 -7.36 8.46 -3.36
N ARG A 46 -6.69 9.54 -3.75
CA ARG A 46 -5.42 10.00 -3.21
C ARG A 46 -5.72 10.83 -1.97
N GLN A 47 -5.27 10.37 -0.82
CA GLN A 47 -5.30 11.12 0.43
C GLN A 47 -3.91 11.68 0.69
N TYR A 48 -3.78 13.00 0.69
CA TYR A 48 -2.54 13.72 0.96
C TYR A 48 -2.35 13.93 2.48
N PRO A 49 -1.10 14.09 2.97
CA PRO A 49 -0.85 14.33 4.40
C PRO A 49 -1.47 15.62 4.95
N ASP A 50 -1.76 16.60 4.09
CA ASP A 50 -2.48 17.84 4.46
C ASP A 50 -3.99 17.64 4.63
N GLY A 51 -4.50 16.42 4.44
CA GLY A 51 -5.92 16.06 4.53
C GLY A 51 -6.71 16.25 3.23
N ARG A 52 -6.08 16.75 2.16
CA ARG A 52 -6.72 16.82 0.84
C ARG A 52 -7.01 15.41 0.33
N VAL A 53 -8.20 15.24 -0.26
CA VAL A 53 -8.63 13.98 -0.86
C VAL A 53 -9.06 14.26 -2.29
N GLU A 54 -8.46 13.56 -3.23
CA GLU A 54 -8.77 13.67 -4.66
C GLU A 54 -9.10 12.27 -5.20
N PRO A 55 -10.18 12.10 -5.99
CA PRO A 55 -10.43 10.82 -6.64
C PRO A 55 -9.24 10.46 -7.53
N VAL A 56 -8.86 9.19 -7.55
CA VAL A 56 -7.96 8.66 -8.56
C VAL A 56 -8.75 8.63 -9.85
N GLU A 57 -8.57 9.64 -10.69
CA GLU A 57 -9.05 9.56 -12.08
C GLU A 57 -8.35 8.35 -12.71
N GLY A 58 -9.15 7.34 -13.06
CA GLY A 58 -8.65 6.19 -13.78
C GLY A 58 -8.00 6.70 -15.05
N GLY A 59 -6.71 6.40 -15.23
CA GLY A 59 -6.08 6.57 -16.53
C GLY A 59 -6.96 5.87 -17.57
N GLN A 60 -7.44 6.64 -18.55
CA GLN A 60 -7.98 6.07 -19.78
C GLN A 60 -6.93 5.20 -20.47
#